data_AF-A0A6A3K3R7-F1
#
_entry.id   AF-A0A6A3K3R7-F1
#
_cell.length_a   1.000
_cell.length_b   1.000
_cell.length_c   1.000
_cell.angle_alpha   90.00
_cell.angle_beta   90.00
_cell.angle_gamma   90.00
#
_symmetry.space_group_name_H-M   'P 1'
#
loop_
_entity.id
_entity.type
_entity.pdbx_description
1 polymer ?
#
loop_
_entity_poly.entity_id
_entity_poly.type
_entity_poly.pdbx_seq_one_letter_code
_entity_poly.pdbx_strand_id
1 'polypeptide(L)'
;MGRDDTARLAESNAVPNEAQNVQEETLPATEALTAATPAPPDAEDVDPLSVQEERRRRVAAAQDEELRWSNLRAVLRGEDSSLGYKAARDAWKMADRFVLSEDGVLYFVGTNRRSDPDEQQGTWMRLVVPSTMVQEVLQSCHDSLEGGHQGINRTYHRVKADYDWIGLYADVEKHVRSCPDCCSSKSRPQLRGYSPGNVLAERPFQMVSMDFVIPLPKSRRGNTALLLFQCSFTGFVMGKAMSDTTALVVAQAFEECVYRRFGAPSLIRHDRDPRFMSEVFQAFAEMMQSRSRATLSYRPQANGQQERSVKTVMQSVRVYAEDPLQQDWDEIAEKLIFAINNSQDGTRKETPFYLVHGWDAQSTLKAMSSSLKRGSGRQSDALAWRREVNRQQEIALSMAKEYQATEKARRAKEHNEALGRQEKESLPSLSGEVDPNETPPRSLFAPGSRVWLYMERVKPGLTKKLAHRWHGPFRIKEEFAYELELPNRSGYRFYPVVHVSRLKAVSEFGDRPKVRLAPEVDEESRVDIDEELLPEDSWEPDHPSGEYEVETILDDRTPLSTRANRAVREFKVKWVGYEEPTWEPAANLSCGGHLYDYLRQERSDRRLQMAQPADEE
;
A
#
# COMPACT_ATOMS: atom_id res chain seq x y z
N MET A 1 62.61 -4.55 -20.44
CA MET A 1 62.62 -5.57 -21.51
C MET A 1 61.27 -5.49 -22.20
N GLY A 2 61.08 -5.01 -23.41
CA GLY A 2 61.97 -4.51 -24.44
C GLY A 2 61.17 -4.52 -25.75
N ARG A 3 60.97 -3.32 -26.32
CA ARG A 3 60.85 -2.96 -27.77
C ARG A 3 59.64 -3.48 -28.54
N ASP A 4 58.77 -2.59 -29.01
CA ASP A 4 58.84 -1.69 -30.21
C ASP A 4 58.51 -2.47 -31.48
N ASP A 5 57.42 -2.21 -32.21
CA ASP A 5 56.99 -0.99 -32.94
C ASP A 5 57.38 -1.02 -34.43
N THR A 6 56.41 -0.58 -35.25
CA THR A 6 56.53 0.04 -36.59
C THR A 6 56.85 -0.85 -37.81
N ALA A 7 56.45 -0.56 -39.05
CA ALA A 7 55.43 0.28 -39.69
C ALA A 7 55.62 0.17 -41.24
N ARG A 8 54.58 0.56 -42.02
CA ARG A 8 54.63 1.19 -43.38
C ARG A 8 55.10 0.32 -44.58
N LEU A 9 54.71 0.51 -45.85
CA LEU A 9 53.79 1.40 -46.61
C LEU A 9 53.79 0.91 -48.08
N ALA A 10 52.82 1.43 -48.86
CA ALA A 10 52.84 1.63 -50.33
C ALA A 10 52.66 0.36 -51.21
N GLU A 11 52.06 0.34 -52.40
CA GLU A 11 51.37 1.27 -53.33
C GLU A 11 50.92 0.36 -54.50
N SER A 12 49.66 0.35 -54.95
CA SER A 12 49.08 1.12 -56.06
C SER A 12 49.24 0.47 -57.47
N ASN A 13 48.26 0.78 -58.33
CA ASN A 13 48.07 0.44 -59.75
C ASN A 13 47.35 -0.88 -60.07
N ALA A 14 46.43 -0.99 -61.03
CA ALA A 14 45.61 -0.06 -61.81
C ALA A 14 44.65 -0.96 -62.64
N VAL A 15 43.43 -0.47 -62.85
CA VAL A 15 42.37 -0.90 -63.80
C VAL A 15 42.93 -0.71 -65.26
N PRO A 16 42.40 -1.24 -66.41
CA PRO A 16 40.98 -1.46 -66.70
C PRO A 16 40.55 -2.50 -67.80
N ASN A 17 39.25 -2.45 -68.12
CA ASN A 17 38.56 -2.72 -69.39
C ASN A 17 38.00 -4.14 -69.65
N GLU A 18 36.67 -4.29 -69.71
CA GLU A 18 35.75 -3.99 -70.86
C GLU A 18 35.94 -4.99 -72.01
N ALA A 19 34.94 -5.60 -72.65
CA ALA A 19 33.49 -5.47 -72.61
C ALA A 19 32.87 -6.61 -73.47
N GLN A 20 31.53 -6.60 -73.53
CA GLN A 20 30.62 -7.14 -74.55
C GLN A 20 30.05 -8.55 -74.25
N ASN A 21 28.83 -8.67 -73.73
CA ASN A 21 27.51 -8.22 -74.22
C ASN A 21 27.02 -9.09 -75.38
N VAL A 22 26.05 -9.98 -75.10
CA VAL A 22 25.00 -10.35 -76.05
C VAL A 22 23.67 -10.33 -75.31
N GLN A 23 22.81 -9.49 -75.85
CA GLN A 23 21.42 -9.19 -75.52
C GLN A 23 20.50 -10.39 -75.80
N GLU A 24 19.41 -10.50 -75.05
CA GLU A 24 18.07 -10.39 -75.64
C GLU A 24 17.01 -10.16 -74.55
N GLU A 25 16.40 -8.97 -74.57
CA GLU A 25 15.16 -8.63 -73.90
C GLU A 25 13.97 -9.10 -74.75
N THR A 26 12.96 -9.70 -74.12
CA THR A 26 11.55 -9.48 -74.48
C THR A 26 10.63 -9.96 -73.34
N LEU A 27 9.93 -9.00 -72.71
CA LEU A 27 8.67 -9.19 -71.93
C LEU A 27 7.51 -8.68 -72.83
N PRO A 28 6.18 -8.83 -72.55
CA PRO A 28 5.51 -9.26 -71.30
C PRO A 28 4.18 -10.09 -71.45
N ALA A 29 3.56 -10.33 -70.28
CA ALA A 29 2.11 -10.37 -69.96
C ALA A 29 1.23 -11.57 -70.34
N THR A 30 0.79 -12.32 -69.32
CA THR A 30 -0.64 -12.33 -68.88
C THR A 30 -0.78 -13.00 -67.50
N GLU A 31 -1.16 -12.17 -66.53
CA GLU A 31 -2.12 -12.42 -65.45
C GLU A 31 -2.12 -13.78 -64.71
N ALA A 32 -1.54 -13.76 -63.50
CA ALA A 32 -2.04 -14.57 -62.40
C ALA A 32 -2.08 -13.71 -61.14
N LEU A 33 -3.31 -13.53 -60.63
CA LEU A 33 -3.65 -12.91 -59.36
C LEU A 33 -2.82 -13.49 -58.21
N THR A 34 -2.00 -12.64 -57.58
CA THR A 34 -1.64 -12.81 -56.17
C THR A 34 -2.20 -11.60 -55.45
N ALA A 35 -3.29 -11.81 -54.71
CA ALA A 35 -3.75 -10.89 -53.69
C ALA A 35 -2.59 -10.68 -52.71
N ALA A 36 -1.95 -9.51 -52.77
CA ALA A 36 -0.99 -9.10 -51.78
C ALA A 36 -1.76 -8.84 -50.48
N THR A 37 -1.47 -9.61 -49.44
CA THR A 37 -1.80 -9.22 -48.08
C THR A 37 -1.20 -7.83 -47.84
N PRO A 38 -1.95 -6.83 -47.33
CA PRO A 38 -1.39 -5.52 -47.04
C PRO A 38 -0.23 -5.67 -46.05
N ALA A 39 0.88 -5.00 -46.32
CA ALA A 39 1.94 -4.87 -45.32
C ALA A 39 1.40 -4.07 -44.11
N PRO A 40 1.84 -4.36 -42.88
CA PRO A 40 1.45 -3.58 -41.71
C PRO A 40 1.88 -2.10 -41.87
N PRO A 41 1.07 -1.14 -41.40
CA PRO A 41 1.28 0.29 -41.60
C PRO A 41 2.51 0.83 -40.83
N ASP A 42 3.09 1.93 -41.32
CA ASP A 42 4.25 2.63 -40.73
C ASP A 42 3.86 4.05 -40.25
N ALA A 43 4.59 4.59 -39.27
CA ALA A 43 4.19 5.77 -38.48
C ALA A 43 4.22 7.14 -39.20
N GLU A 44 4.63 7.21 -40.47
CA GLU A 44 4.79 8.48 -41.21
C GLU A 44 3.52 8.95 -41.96
N ASP A 45 2.44 8.16 -41.95
CA ASP A 45 1.25 8.38 -42.80
C ASP A 45 0.05 9.07 -42.09
N VAL A 46 0.18 9.52 -40.83
CA VAL A 46 -0.95 10.07 -40.04
C VAL A 46 -0.87 11.60 -39.89
N ASP A 47 -1.82 12.34 -40.47
CA ASP A 47 -1.93 13.81 -40.32
C ASP A 47 -2.55 14.21 -38.96
N PRO A 48 -1.87 15.03 -38.13
CA PRO A 48 -2.42 15.48 -36.84
C PRO A 48 -3.73 16.28 -36.92
N LEU A 49 -4.02 16.94 -38.05
CA LEU A 49 -5.26 17.70 -38.22
C LEU A 49 -6.46 16.79 -38.48
N SER A 50 -6.30 15.74 -39.29
CA SER A 50 -7.35 14.74 -39.52
C SER A 50 -7.74 14.00 -38.24
N VAL A 51 -6.76 13.69 -37.38
CA VAL A 51 -7.00 13.11 -36.05
C VAL A 51 -7.82 14.04 -35.14
N GLN A 52 -7.61 15.36 -35.23
CA GLN A 52 -8.38 16.34 -34.44
C GLN A 52 -9.82 16.48 -34.93
N GLU A 53 -10.03 16.49 -36.26
CA GLU A 53 -11.36 16.54 -36.87
C GLU A 53 -12.17 15.28 -36.54
N GLU A 54 -11.55 14.11 -36.64
CA GLU A 54 -12.20 12.83 -36.32
C GLU A 54 -12.56 12.76 -34.83
N ARG A 55 -11.69 13.21 -33.92
CA ARG A 55 -12.02 13.32 -32.49
C ARG A 55 -13.23 14.23 -32.24
N ARG A 56 -13.32 15.37 -32.92
CA ARG A 56 -14.47 16.28 -32.81
C ARG A 56 -15.75 15.64 -33.33
N ARG A 57 -15.67 14.91 -34.46
CA ARG A 57 -16.77 14.15 -35.03
C ARG A 57 -17.30 13.10 -34.07
N ARG A 58 -16.42 12.34 -33.43
CA ARG A 58 -16.79 11.33 -32.40
C ARG A 58 -17.44 11.96 -31.18
N VAL A 59 -16.91 13.09 -30.69
CA VAL A 59 -17.55 13.84 -29.60
C VAL A 59 -18.97 14.27 -30.00
N ALA A 60 -19.14 14.79 -31.22
CA ALA A 60 -20.45 15.18 -31.73
C ALA A 60 -21.40 13.98 -31.86
N ALA A 61 -20.95 12.82 -32.32
CA ALA A 61 -21.76 11.61 -32.40
C ALA A 61 -22.21 11.14 -30.99
N ALA A 62 -21.29 11.05 -30.04
CA ALA A 62 -21.58 10.67 -28.66
C ALA A 62 -22.50 11.68 -27.94
N GLN A 63 -22.47 12.96 -28.34
CA GLN A 63 -23.45 13.96 -27.87
C GLN A 63 -24.86 13.70 -28.43
N ASP A 64 -25.02 13.15 -29.64
CA ASP A 64 -26.33 12.84 -30.22
C ASP A 64 -26.99 11.60 -29.62
N GLU A 65 -26.21 10.65 -29.10
CA GLU A 65 -26.74 9.48 -28.38
C GLU A 65 -27.50 9.86 -27.10
N GLU A 66 -27.05 10.92 -26.43
CA GLU A 66 -27.65 11.33 -25.17
C GLU A 66 -28.86 12.23 -25.44
N LEU A 67 -30.06 11.74 -25.12
CA LEU A 67 -31.34 12.43 -25.37
C LEU A 67 -31.32 13.89 -24.92
N ARG A 68 -30.63 14.19 -23.83
CA ARG A 68 -30.52 15.56 -23.31
C ARG A 68 -29.74 16.48 -24.23
N TRP A 69 -28.59 16.04 -24.72
CA TRP A 69 -27.72 16.86 -25.57
C TRP A 69 -28.27 16.91 -26.99
N SER A 70 -28.80 15.80 -27.51
CA SER A 70 -29.55 15.76 -28.76
C SER A 70 -30.71 16.77 -28.78
N ASN A 71 -31.59 16.75 -27.76
CA ASN A 71 -32.68 17.72 -27.65
C ASN A 71 -32.17 19.18 -27.60
N LEU A 72 -31.05 19.43 -26.92
CA LEU A 72 -30.47 20.77 -26.83
C LEU A 72 -29.92 21.23 -28.17
N ARG A 73 -29.24 20.35 -28.90
CA ARG A 73 -28.70 20.62 -30.24
C ARG A 73 -29.82 20.89 -31.24
N ALA A 74 -30.89 20.11 -31.21
CA ALA A 74 -32.09 20.36 -32.03
C ALA A 74 -32.69 21.75 -31.77
N VAL A 75 -32.81 22.17 -30.50
CA VAL A 75 -33.26 23.53 -30.16
C VAL A 75 -32.29 24.60 -30.67
N LEU A 76 -30.97 24.42 -30.50
CA LEU A 76 -29.96 25.38 -30.96
C LEU A 76 -29.88 25.49 -32.50
N ARG A 77 -30.23 24.43 -33.23
CA ARG A 77 -30.35 24.42 -34.71
C ARG A 77 -31.67 25.02 -35.22
N GLY A 78 -32.63 25.30 -34.33
CA GLY A 78 -33.97 25.75 -34.73
C GLY A 78 -34.90 24.62 -35.21
N GLU A 79 -34.58 23.37 -34.87
CA GLU A 79 -35.34 22.17 -35.21
C GLU A 79 -36.30 21.75 -34.07
N ASP A 80 -36.74 22.71 -33.24
CA ASP A 80 -37.55 22.48 -32.04
C ASP A 80 -38.93 21.86 -32.33
N SER A 81 -39.40 22.00 -33.58
CA SER A 81 -40.64 21.42 -34.09
C SER A 81 -40.62 19.87 -34.12
N SER A 82 -39.43 19.26 -34.13
CA SER A 82 -39.24 17.81 -34.07
C SER A 82 -39.42 17.24 -32.65
N LEU A 83 -39.40 18.10 -31.62
CA LEU A 83 -39.44 17.72 -30.22
C LEU A 83 -40.84 17.87 -29.62
N GLY A 84 -41.19 16.96 -28.69
CA GLY A 84 -42.40 17.15 -27.87
C GLY A 84 -42.28 18.39 -26.96
N TYR A 85 -43.40 19.09 -26.72
CA TYR A 85 -43.46 20.35 -25.95
C TYR A 85 -42.64 20.35 -24.65
N LYS A 86 -42.67 19.26 -23.88
CA LYS A 86 -41.94 19.16 -22.62
C LYS A 86 -40.42 19.11 -22.83
N ALA A 87 -39.94 18.36 -23.83
CA ALA A 87 -38.52 18.24 -24.16
C ALA A 87 -37.97 19.56 -24.72
N ALA A 88 -38.68 20.17 -25.66
CA ALA A 88 -38.35 21.49 -26.21
C ALA A 88 -38.26 22.55 -25.10
N ARG A 89 -39.26 22.63 -24.21
CA ARG A 89 -39.28 23.59 -23.10
C ARG A 89 -38.11 23.39 -22.12
N ASP A 90 -37.76 22.15 -21.81
CA ASP A 90 -36.68 21.87 -20.86
C ASP A 90 -35.29 22.12 -21.48
N ALA A 91 -35.11 21.89 -22.78
CA ALA A 91 -33.91 22.28 -23.53
C ALA A 91 -33.79 23.82 -23.67
N TRP A 92 -34.87 24.51 -24.01
CA TRP A 92 -34.92 25.98 -24.11
C TRP A 92 -34.46 26.69 -22.82
N LYS A 93 -34.85 26.18 -21.64
CA LYS A 93 -34.44 26.75 -20.34
C LYS A 93 -32.92 26.79 -20.12
N MET A 94 -32.18 25.94 -20.83
CA MET A 94 -30.73 25.83 -20.68
C MET A 94 -29.97 26.34 -21.91
N ALA A 95 -30.62 26.50 -23.06
CA ALA A 95 -30.01 26.90 -24.34
C ALA A 95 -29.14 28.16 -24.25
N ASP A 96 -29.55 29.18 -23.49
CA ASP A 96 -28.80 30.45 -23.31
C ASP A 96 -27.37 30.26 -22.77
N ARG A 97 -27.06 29.10 -22.16
CA ARG A 97 -25.75 28.78 -21.60
C ARG A 97 -24.92 27.87 -22.49
N PHE A 98 -25.36 27.56 -23.70
CA PHE A 98 -24.66 26.67 -24.62
C PHE A 98 -24.60 27.26 -26.02
N VAL A 99 -23.56 26.88 -26.76
CA VAL A 99 -23.36 27.24 -28.16
C VAL A 99 -22.95 26.01 -28.94
N LEU A 100 -23.35 25.97 -30.21
CA LEU A 100 -22.98 24.91 -31.15
C LEU A 100 -21.87 25.43 -32.07
N SER A 101 -20.79 24.67 -32.21
CA SER A 101 -19.74 24.96 -33.19
C SER A 101 -20.19 24.61 -34.62
N GLU A 102 -19.45 25.10 -35.62
CA GLU A 102 -19.67 24.76 -37.05
C GLU A 102 -19.59 23.25 -37.28
N ASP A 103 -18.71 22.56 -36.56
CA ASP A 103 -18.52 21.10 -36.61
C ASP A 103 -19.61 20.32 -35.83
N GLY A 104 -20.65 21.01 -35.34
CA GLY A 104 -21.75 20.39 -34.62
C GLY A 104 -21.45 19.98 -33.18
N VAL A 105 -20.30 20.39 -32.61
CA VAL A 105 -19.90 20.09 -31.23
C VAL A 105 -20.51 21.12 -30.26
N LEU A 106 -21.07 20.63 -29.14
CA LEU A 106 -21.71 21.45 -28.12
C LEU A 106 -20.69 21.99 -27.07
N TYR A 107 -20.76 23.29 -26.80
CA TYR A 107 -19.96 23.97 -25.79
C TYR A 107 -20.83 24.66 -24.74
N PHE A 108 -20.40 24.62 -23.48
CA PHE A 108 -20.96 25.38 -22.37
C PHE A 108 -20.29 26.77 -22.30
N VAL A 109 -21.10 27.82 -22.20
CA VAL A 109 -20.66 29.20 -22.06
C VAL A 109 -20.87 29.67 -20.63
N GLY A 110 -19.78 30.06 -19.95
CA GLY A 110 -19.87 30.64 -18.62
C GLY A 110 -19.59 32.14 -18.58
N THR A 111 -20.28 32.81 -17.67
CA THR A 111 -20.05 34.23 -17.38
C THR A 111 -19.08 34.36 -16.21
N ASN A 112 -17.99 35.10 -16.39
CA ASN A 112 -17.05 35.37 -15.31
C ASN A 112 -17.68 36.40 -14.35
N ARG A 113 -18.02 35.99 -13.12
CA ARG A 113 -18.50 36.91 -12.06
C ARG A 113 -17.35 37.63 -11.33
N ARG A 114 -16.09 37.43 -11.74
CA ARG A 114 -14.89 37.89 -11.01
C ARG A 114 -13.77 38.46 -11.89
N SER A 115 -14.06 39.10 -13.02
CA SER A 115 -13.05 39.97 -13.64
C SER A 115 -13.24 41.41 -13.17
N ASP A 116 -12.09 42.06 -12.92
CA ASP A 116 -11.95 43.51 -12.79
C ASP A 116 -12.70 44.21 -13.93
N PRO A 117 -13.31 45.40 -13.73
CA PRO A 117 -14.07 46.09 -14.78
C PRO A 117 -13.27 46.40 -16.06
N ASP A 118 -11.93 46.32 -16.01
CA ASP A 118 -11.00 46.62 -17.11
C ASP A 118 -10.52 45.39 -17.90
N GLU A 119 -10.80 44.17 -17.43
CA GLU A 119 -10.57 42.96 -18.24
C GLU A 119 -11.82 42.66 -19.07
N GLN A 120 -11.69 42.77 -20.39
CA GLN A 120 -12.72 42.36 -21.35
C GLN A 120 -13.36 41.04 -20.89
N GLN A 121 -14.69 41.04 -20.76
CA GLN A 121 -15.48 39.88 -20.37
C GLN A 121 -15.16 38.72 -21.31
N GLY A 122 -14.18 37.90 -20.92
CA GLY A 122 -13.79 36.72 -21.65
C GLY A 122 -14.91 35.69 -21.53
N THR A 123 -15.72 35.56 -22.58
CA THR A 123 -16.64 34.45 -22.75
C THR A 123 -15.78 33.19 -22.90
N TRP A 124 -15.70 32.38 -21.84
CA TRP A 124 -14.99 31.11 -21.91
C TRP A 124 -15.96 30.00 -22.35
N MET A 125 -15.51 29.17 -23.29
CA MET A 125 -16.24 28.00 -23.78
C MET A 125 -15.61 26.74 -23.18
N ARG A 126 -16.43 25.86 -22.60
CA ARG A 126 -16.02 24.52 -22.16
C ARG A 126 -16.68 23.47 -23.02
N LEU A 127 -15.94 22.44 -23.40
CA LEU A 127 -16.49 21.32 -24.14
C LEU A 127 -17.51 20.57 -23.27
N VAL A 128 -18.70 20.31 -23.82
CA VAL A 128 -19.68 19.44 -23.14
C VAL A 128 -19.28 17.99 -23.37
N VAL A 129 -18.94 17.29 -22.29
CA VAL A 129 -18.42 15.92 -22.38
C VAL A 129 -19.58 14.92 -22.20
N PRO A 130 -19.82 14.03 -23.19
CA PRO A 130 -20.73 12.90 -23.04
C PRO A 130 -20.30 11.96 -21.91
N SER A 131 -21.25 11.24 -21.33
CA SER A 131 -21.02 10.31 -20.22
C SER A 131 -20.02 9.21 -20.54
N THR A 132 -19.94 8.75 -21.78
CA THR A 132 -18.94 7.76 -22.27
C THR A 132 -17.52 8.29 -22.17
N MET A 133 -17.31 9.59 -22.42
CA MET A 133 -15.98 10.22 -22.48
C MET A 133 -15.47 10.76 -21.14
N VAL A 134 -16.32 10.79 -20.10
CA VAL A 134 -15.95 11.34 -18.80
C VAL A 134 -14.72 10.65 -18.22
N GLN A 135 -14.62 9.33 -18.38
CA GLN A 135 -13.53 8.54 -17.81
C GLN A 135 -12.17 8.89 -18.43
N GLU A 136 -12.11 9.04 -19.75
CA GLU A 136 -10.89 9.44 -20.47
C GLU A 136 -10.42 10.84 -20.06
N VAL A 137 -11.34 11.79 -19.97
CA VAL A 137 -11.03 13.17 -19.54
C VAL A 137 -10.44 13.17 -18.13
N LEU A 138 -11.02 12.37 -17.21
CA LEU A 138 -10.53 12.24 -15.84
C LEU A 138 -9.15 11.57 -15.79
N GLN A 139 -8.91 10.52 -16.58
CA GLN A 139 -7.61 9.88 -16.70
C GLN A 139 -6.55 10.85 -17.22
N SER A 140 -6.84 11.58 -18.29
CA SER A 140 -5.94 12.59 -18.86
C SER A 140 -5.65 13.72 -17.87
N CYS A 141 -6.65 14.19 -17.12
CA CYS A 141 -6.49 15.32 -16.20
C CYS A 141 -5.93 14.95 -14.82
N HIS A 142 -6.02 13.68 -14.39
CA HIS A 142 -5.58 13.23 -13.07
C HIS A 142 -4.40 12.26 -13.11
N ASP A 143 -4.49 11.22 -13.95
CA ASP A 143 -3.58 10.06 -13.94
C ASP A 143 -2.36 10.25 -14.84
N SER A 144 -2.45 11.17 -15.80
CA SER A 144 -1.31 11.56 -16.62
C SER A 144 -0.22 12.22 -15.79
N LEU A 145 1.01 12.22 -16.32
CA LEU A 145 2.13 12.93 -15.71
C LEU A 145 1.83 14.43 -15.56
N GLU A 146 1.09 15.00 -16.52
CA GLU A 146 0.66 16.39 -16.45
C GLU A 146 -0.39 16.61 -15.35
N GLY A 147 -1.31 15.68 -15.18
CA GLY A 147 -2.34 15.68 -14.14
C GLY A 147 -1.75 15.50 -12.73
N GLY A 148 -0.66 14.75 -12.62
CA GLY A 148 0.19 14.67 -11.44
C GLY A 148 -0.51 14.17 -10.18
N HIS A 149 -1.57 13.37 -10.31
CA HIS A 149 -2.34 12.78 -9.20
C HIS A 149 -2.74 13.79 -8.11
N GLN A 150 -3.13 15.01 -8.51
CA GLN A 150 -3.47 16.07 -7.57
C GLN A 150 -4.77 15.76 -6.78
N GLY A 151 -4.93 16.43 -5.64
CA GLY A 151 -6.12 16.30 -4.81
C GLY A 151 -7.40 16.83 -5.48
N ILE A 152 -8.56 16.39 -4.99
CA ILE A 152 -9.90 16.60 -5.57
C ILE A 152 -10.11 18.03 -6.08
N ASN A 153 -9.87 19.05 -5.25
CA ASN A 153 -10.14 20.44 -5.63
C ASN A 153 -9.25 20.94 -6.79
N ARG A 154 -7.98 20.51 -6.85
CA ARG A 154 -7.06 20.89 -7.92
C ARG A 154 -7.45 20.21 -9.23
N THR A 155 -7.75 18.92 -9.17
CA THR A 155 -8.26 18.16 -10.32
C THR A 155 -9.57 18.75 -10.82
N TYR A 156 -10.49 19.10 -9.92
CA TYR A 156 -11.76 19.74 -10.26
C TYR A 156 -11.54 21.06 -11.00
N HIS A 157 -10.66 21.93 -10.51
CA HIS A 157 -10.38 23.21 -11.19
C HIS A 157 -9.72 23.04 -12.55
N ARG A 158 -8.87 22.02 -12.71
CA ARG A 158 -8.26 21.69 -14.01
C ARG A 158 -9.29 21.21 -15.01
N VAL A 159 -10.09 20.21 -14.64
CA VAL A 159 -11.15 19.67 -15.51
C VAL A 159 -12.17 20.75 -15.86
N LYS A 160 -12.59 21.51 -14.85
CA LYS A 160 -13.51 22.62 -14.99
C LYS A 160 -12.87 23.86 -15.63
N ALA A 161 -11.64 23.81 -16.15
CA ALA A 161 -11.14 24.88 -17.00
C ALA A 161 -11.71 24.72 -18.42
N ASP A 162 -11.63 23.49 -18.94
CA ASP A 162 -11.84 23.17 -20.36
C ASP A 162 -13.09 22.32 -20.63
N TYR A 163 -13.66 21.66 -19.61
CA TYR A 163 -14.76 20.70 -19.75
C TYR A 163 -15.95 21.01 -18.83
N ASP A 164 -17.16 20.68 -19.28
CA ASP A 164 -18.40 20.77 -18.47
C ASP A 164 -19.30 19.54 -18.70
N TRP A 165 -19.84 19.00 -17.60
CA TRP A 165 -20.91 17.99 -17.65
C TRP A 165 -21.66 17.95 -16.31
N ILE A 166 -22.81 17.29 -16.31
CA ILE A 166 -23.66 17.19 -15.11
C ILE A 166 -23.00 16.28 -14.08
N GLY A 167 -22.72 16.81 -12.89
CA GLY A 167 -22.09 16.03 -11.82
C GLY A 167 -20.56 16.02 -11.89
N LEU A 168 -19.93 16.92 -12.65
CA LEU A 168 -18.47 17.04 -12.79
C LEU A 168 -17.71 16.90 -11.46
N TYR A 169 -18.13 17.62 -10.41
CA TYR A 169 -17.46 17.52 -9.11
C TYR A 169 -17.58 16.12 -8.49
N ALA A 170 -18.75 15.48 -8.60
CA ALA A 170 -18.99 14.15 -8.04
C ALA A 170 -18.15 13.08 -8.76
N ASP A 171 -18.02 13.19 -10.10
CA ASP A 171 -17.19 12.26 -10.88
C ASP A 171 -15.70 12.47 -10.61
N VAL A 172 -15.24 13.72 -10.49
CA VAL A 172 -13.86 14.03 -10.06
C VAL A 172 -13.59 13.49 -8.65
N GLU A 173 -14.51 13.70 -7.71
CA GLU A 173 -14.38 13.19 -6.35
C GLU A 173 -14.34 11.66 -6.32
N LYS A 174 -15.20 10.99 -7.09
CA LYS A 174 -15.23 9.53 -7.27
C LYS A 174 -13.89 9.03 -7.82
N HIS A 175 -13.41 9.58 -8.93
CA HIS A 175 -12.17 9.17 -9.60
C HIS A 175 -10.93 9.35 -8.71
N VAL A 176 -10.77 10.52 -8.09
CA VAL A 176 -9.59 10.78 -7.22
C VAL A 176 -9.60 9.91 -5.95
N ARG A 177 -10.78 9.57 -5.42
CA ARG A 177 -10.91 8.68 -4.25
C ARG A 177 -10.77 7.20 -4.59
N SER A 178 -11.18 6.78 -5.78
CA SER A 178 -11.04 5.39 -6.25
C SER A 178 -9.69 5.11 -6.91
N CYS A 179 -8.93 6.15 -7.30
CA CYS A 179 -7.61 6.03 -7.92
C CYS A 179 -6.66 5.15 -7.07
N PRO A 180 -6.21 3.98 -7.58
CA PRO A 180 -5.34 3.07 -6.84
C PRO A 180 -3.98 3.69 -6.51
N ASP A 181 -3.43 4.51 -7.40
CA ASP A 181 -2.13 5.15 -7.26
C ASP A 181 -2.15 6.16 -6.09
N CYS A 182 -3.19 6.99 -6.04
CA CYS A 182 -3.49 7.88 -4.92
C CYS A 182 -3.79 7.11 -3.63
N CYS A 183 -4.55 6.00 -3.70
CA CYS A 183 -4.91 5.23 -2.51
C CYS A 183 -3.71 4.52 -1.89
N SER A 184 -2.80 4.03 -2.72
CA SER A 184 -1.64 3.24 -2.31
C SER A 184 -0.44 4.07 -1.82
N SER A 185 -0.32 5.32 -2.29
CA SER A 185 0.75 6.28 -1.93
C SER A 185 0.47 7.11 -0.68
N LYS A 186 -0.79 7.17 -0.24
CA LYS A 186 -1.22 7.98 0.93
C LYS A 186 -0.45 7.62 2.20
N SER A 187 -0.43 8.57 3.12
CA SER A 187 0.36 8.57 4.36
C SER A 187 0.00 7.44 5.34
N ARG A 188 0.70 7.41 6.49
CA ARG A 188 0.57 6.38 7.53
C ARG A 188 -0.88 6.17 7.98
N PRO A 189 -1.24 4.96 8.45
CA PRO A 189 -2.56 4.69 8.99
C PRO A 189 -2.92 5.66 10.12
N GLN A 190 -4.18 6.11 10.12
CA GLN A 190 -4.71 6.99 11.16
C GLN A 190 -5.46 6.23 12.26
N LEU A 191 -5.99 5.05 11.92
CA LEU A 191 -6.70 4.19 12.87
C LEU A 191 -5.72 3.65 13.92
N ARG A 192 -6.13 3.74 15.19
CA ARG A 192 -5.38 3.22 16.33
C ARG A 192 -5.98 1.91 16.84
N GLY A 193 -7.29 1.74 16.70
CA GLY A 193 -8.05 0.59 17.17
C GLY A 193 -8.36 0.59 18.66
N TYR A 194 -9.47 -0.04 19.03
CA TYR A 194 -9.84 -0.29 20.41
C TYR A 194 -8.79 -1.14 21.14
N SER A 195 -8.50 -0.76 22.39
CA SER A 195 -7.65 -1.53 23.29
C SER A 195 -8.51 -2.15 24.41
N PRO A 196 -8.72 -3.48 24.41
CA PRO A 196 -9.36 -4.19 25.53
C PRO A 196 -8.44 -4.31 26.76
N GLY A 197 -7.28 -3.65 26.76
CA GLY A 197 -6.22 -3.85 27.76
C GLY A 197 -5.31 -5.04 27.44
N ASN A 198 -4.21 -5.12 28.18
CA ASN A 198 -3.21 -6.18 28.06
C ASN A 198 -3.48 -7.31 29.05
N VAL A 199 -3.13 -8.54 28.68
CA VAL A 199 -3.22 -9.71 29.57
C VAL A 199 -2.49 -9.42 30.89
N LEU A 200 -3.16 -9.73 32.01
CA LEU A 200 -2.62 -9.60 33.35
C LEU A 200 -2.01 -10.93 33.78
N ALA A 201 -0.81 -10.87 34.36
CA ALA A 201 -0.24 -12.00 35.05
C ALA A 201 -0.70 -11.94 36.51
N GLU A 202 -0.88 -13.10 37.13
CA GLU A 202 -1.34 -13.22 38.50
C GLU A 202 -0.22 -13.60 39.47
N ARG A 203 0.86 -14.18 38.96
CA ARG A 203 2.03 -14.58 39.74
C ARG A 203 3.35 -14.43 38.95
N PRO A 204 4.50 -14.33 39.63
CA PRO A 204 5.83 -14.33 38.99
C PRO A 204 5.99 -15.48 37.99
N PHE A 205 6.58 -15.17 36.82
CA PHE A 205 6.89 -16.10 35.73
C PHE A 205 5.72 -16.92 35.17
N GLN A 206 4.46 -16.59 35.49
CA GLN A 206 3.31 -17.18 34.79
C GLN A 206 3.33 -16.88 33.29
N MET A 207 3.75 -15.67 32.93
CA MET A 207 3.88 -15.22 31.55
C MET A 207 5.25 -14.57 31.34
N VAL A 208 5.98 -15.05 30.34
CA VAL A 208 7.29 -14.53 29.94
C VAL A 208 7.21 -14.05 28.49
N SER A 209 7.60 -12.81 28.25
CA SER A 209 7.80 -12.28 26.90
C SER A 209 9.25 -12.42 26.47
N MET A 210 9.50 -12.63 25.19
CA MET A 210 10.83 -12.56 24.60
C MET A 210 10.84 -11.66 23.36
N ASP A 211 12.00 -11.05 23.10
CA ASP A 211 12.21 -10.15 21.96
C ASP A 211 13.68 -10.09 21.56
N PHE A 212 13.94 -9.89 20.27
CA PHE A 212 15.28 -9.73 19.73
C PHE A 212 15.63 -8.26 19.54
N VAL A 213 16.84 -7.88 19.95
CA VAL A 213 17.46 -6.64 19.53
C VAL A 213 18.47 -6.97 18.44
N ILE A 214 18.08 -6.71 17.19
CA ILE A 214 18.90 -6.90 16.00
C ILE A 214 18.64 -5.81 14.94
N PRO A 215 19.59 -5.56 14.03
CA PRO A 215 20.99 -6.01 14.08
C PRO A 215 21.81 -5.16 15.06
N LEU A 216 22.71 -5.80 15.82
CA LEU A 216 23.73 -5.12 16.62
C LEU A 216 25.11 -5.28 15.97
N PRO A 217 26.04 -4.32 16.17
CA PRO A 217 27.41 -4.45 15.68
C PRO A 217 28.05 -5.72 16.25
N LYS A 218 28.93 -6.37 15.49
CA LYS A 218 29.59 -7.59 15.94
C LYS A 218 30.47 -7.28 17.16
N SER A 219 30.19 -7.91 18.30
CA SER A 219 30.98 -7.73 19.52
C SER A 219 32.35 -8.43 19.44
N ARG A 220 33.23 -8.16 20.41
CA ARG A 220 34.53 -8.86 20.54
C ARG A 220 34.35 -10.37 20.75
N ARG A 221 33.26 -10.78 21.41
CA ARG A 221 32.87 -12.19 21.60
C ARG A 221 32.15 -12.78 20.37
N GLY A 222 31.96 -11.99 19.31
CA GLY A 222 31.33 -12.41 18.05
C GLY A 222 29.80 -12.37 18.06
N ASN A 223 29.17 -11.76 19.07
CA ASN A 223 27.71 -11.66 19.17
C ASN A 223 27.16 -10.56 18.26
N THR A 224 25.99 -10.80 17.68
CA THR A 224 25.31 -9.89 16.74
C THR A 224 23.85 -9.62 17.13
N ALA A 225 23.36 -10.33 18.15
CA ALA A 225 21.99 -10.23 18.64
C ALA A 225 21.94 -10.26 20.17
N LEU A 226 20.99 -9.54 20.74
CA LEU A 226 20.63 -9.64 22.16
C LEU A 226 19.21 -10.18 22.27
N LEU A 227 19.05 -11.35 22.89
CA LEU A 227 17.75 -11.91 23.20
C LEU A 227 17.36 -11.49 24.62
N LEU A 228 16.25 -10.76 24.74
CA LEU A 228 15.73 -10.28 26.03
C LEU A 228 14.49 -11.07 26.41
N PHE A 229 14.44 -11.54 27.66
CA PHE A 229 13.27 -12.15 28.28
C PHE A 229 12.73 -11.22 29.37
N GLN A 230 11.42 -11.12 29.53
CA GLN A 230 10.80 -10.35 30.60
C GLN A 230 9.66 -11.11 31.27
N CYS A 231 9.69 -11.13 32.60
CA CYS A 231 8.53 -11.56 33.39
C CYS A 231 7.42 -10.50 33.32
N SER A 232 6.25 -10.86 32.79
CA SER A 232 5.11 -9.95 32.69
C SER A 232 4.54 -9.55 34.06
N PHE A 233 4.71 -10.37 35.09
CA PHE A 233 4.22 -10.06 36.44
C PHE A 233 5.17 -9.12 37.20
N THR A 234 6.45 -9.46 37.35
CA THR A 234 7.42 -8.70 38.16
C THR A 234 8.14 -7.60 37.38
N GLY A 235 8.11 -7.65 36.04
CA GLY A 235 8.91 -6.76 35.20
C GLY A 235 10.38 -7.17 35.07
N PHE A 236 10.79 -8.27 35.73
CA PHE A 236 12.16 -8.75 35.77
C PHE A 236 12.67 -9.11 34.37
N VAL A 237 13.80 -8.50 34.00
CA VAL A 237 14.44 -8.63 32.69
C VAL A 237 15.61 -9.60 32.79
N MET A 238 15.76 -10.45 31.78
CA MET A 238 16.92 -11.30 31.56
C MET A 238 17.39 -11.06 30.12
N GLY A 239 18.66 -11.25 29.86
CA GLY A 239 19.22 -11.02 28.53
C GLY A 239 20.41 -11.93 28.27
N LYS A 240 20.52 -12.38 27.03
CA LYS A 240 21.61 -13.23 26.57
C LYS A 240 22.10 -12.73 25.22
N ALA A 241 23.39 -12.42 25.15
CA ALA A 241 24.04 -12.10 23.89
C ALA A 241 24.27 -13.37 23.06
N MET A 242 24.04 -13.27 21.76
CA MET A 242 24.04 -14.42 20.85
C MET A 242 24.74 -14.09 19.53
N SER A 243 25.51 -15.05 19.03
CA SER A 243 26.17 -15.02 17.71
C SER A 243 25.36 -15.76 16.65
N ASP A 244 24.58 -16.76 17.05
CA ASP A 244 23.64 -17.50 16.23
C ASP A 244 22.21 -17.27 16.75
N THR A 245 21.27 -17.02 15.83
CA THR A 245 19.85 -16.81 16.13
C THR A 245 18.95 -17.96 15.64
N THR A 246 19.53 -19.12 15.31
CA THR A 246 18.74 -20.32 15.00
C THR A 246 17.79 -20.68 16.15
N ALA A 247 16.63 -21.25 15.79
CA ALA A 247 15.59 -21.60 16.75
C ALA A 247 16.05 -22.53 17.88
N LEU A 248 16.97 -23.46 17.58
CA LEU A 248 17.54 -24.37 18.56
C LEU A 248 18.34 -23.61 19.63
N VAL A 249 19.19 -22.66 19.21
CA VAL A 249 20.00 -21.85 20.13
C VAL A 249 19.10 -20.92 20.96
N VAL A 250 18.02 -20.40 20.37
CA VAL A 250 16.99 -19.64 21.10
C VAL A 250 16.32 -20.49 22.18
N ALA A 251 15.93 -21.72 21.86
CA ALA A 251 15.33 -22.64 22.84
C ALA A 251 16.32 -22.96 23.98
N GLN A 252 17.59 -23.20 23.67
CA GLN A 252 18.64 -23.40 24.68
C GLN A 252 18.84 -22.16 25.55
N ALA A 253 18.84 -20.96 24.95
CA ALA A 253 18.93 -19.70 25.68
C ALA A 253 17.73 -19.51 26.63
N PHE A 254 16.52 -19.82 26.18
CA PHE A 254 15.33 -19.77 27.02
C PHE A 254 15.40 -20.78 28.18
N GLU A 255 15.81 -22.02 27.90
CA GLU A 255 15.97 -23.06 28.92
C GLU A 255 16.98 -22.64 29.98
N GLU A 256 18.14 -22.14 29.57
CA GLU A 256 19.20 -21.71 30.48
C GLU A 256 18.83 -20.47 31.31
N CYS A 257 18.25 -19.45 30.66
CA CYS A 257 17.98 -18.16 31.32
C CYS A 257 16.69 -18.16 32.13
N VAL A 258 15.66 -18.89 31.67
CA VAL A 258 14.32 -18.86 32.26
C VAL A 258 14.04 -20.16 33.01
N TYR A 259 14.05 -21.31 32.32
CA TYR A 259 13.59 -22.58 32.89
C TYR A 259 14.44 -23.04 34.07
N ARG A 260 15.78 -23.07 33.93
CA ARG A 260 16.68 -23.50 35.02
C ARG A 260 16.61 -22.61 36.26
N ARG A 261 16.24 -21.34 36.11
CA ARG A 261 16.23 -20.36 37.21
C ARG A 261 14.87 -20.21 37.88
N PHE A 262 13.79 -20.30 37.11
CA PHE A 262 12.45 -19.93 37.57
C PHE A 262 11.37 -20.99 37.27
N GLY A 263 11.72 -22.05 36.53
CA GLY A 263 10.79 -23.08 36.07
C GLY A 263 10.05 -22.70 34.79
N ALA A 264 9.15 -23.58 34.35
CA ALA A 264 8.37 -23.41 33.12
C ALA A 264 7.25 -22.36 33.30
N PRO A 265 7.16 -21.35 32.41
CA PRO A 265 6.02 -20.44 32.41
C PRO A 265 4.78 -21.11 31.82
N SER A 266 3.59 -20.61 32.18
CA SER A 266 2.33 -21.09 31.59
C SER A 266 2.09 -20.53 30.19
N LEU A 267 2.60 -19.33 29.91
CA LEU A 267 2.49 -18.67 28.61
C LEU A 267 3.81 -18.01 28.21
N ILE A 268 4.25 -18.31 27.00
CA ILE A 268 5.36 -17.66 26.32
C ILE A 268 4.77 -16.69 25.28
N ARG A 269 5.20 -15.43 25.33
CA ARG A 269 4.82 -14.40 24.36
C ARG A 269 6.03 -13.98 23.55
N HIS A 270 5.86 -13.90 22.24
CA HIS A 270 6.89 -13.45 21.32
C HIS A 270 6.24 -12.65 20.17
N ASP A 271 7.04 -11.95 19.40
CA ASP A 271 6.61 -11.39 18.12
C ASP A 271 6.56 -12.49 17.05
N ARG A 272 6.13 -12.15 15.82
CA ARG A 272 6.04 -13.11 14.71
C ARG A 272 7.37 -13.29 13.98
N ASP A 273 8.50 -13.16 14.69
CA ASP A 273 9.79 -13.43 14.08
C ASP A 273 9.86 -14.89 13.60
N PRO A 274 10.30 -15.16 12.35
CA PRO A 274 10.38 -16.52 11.82
C PRO A 274 11.14 -17.50 12.72
N ARG A 275 12.13 -17.01 13.46
CA ARG A 275 12.93 -17.82 14.39
C ARG A 275 12.09 -18.38 15.55
N PHE A 276 11.12 -17.60 16.05
CA PHE A 276 10.19 -18.04 17.09
C PHE A 276 9.00 -18.84 16.55
N MET A 277 8.71 -18.73 15.26
CA MET A 277 7.62 -19.47 14.60
C MET A 277 8.02 -20.86 14.11
N SER A 278 9.31 -21.19 14.14
CA SER A 278 9.85 -22.47 13.68
C SER A 278 9.26 -23.69 14.40
N GLU A 279 9.21 -24.83 13.70
CA GLU A 279 8.77 -26.12 14.25
C GLU A 279 9.59 -26.53 15.48
N VAL A 280 10.90 -26.23 15.48
CA VAL A 280 11.80 -26.50 16.61
C VAL A 280 11.35 -25.77 17.87
N PHE A 281 10.96 -24.50 17.75
CA PHE A 281 10.53 -23.72 18.90
C PHE A 281 9.12 -24.15 19.38
N GLN A 282 8.25 -24.55 18.45
CA GLN A 282 6.94 -25.12 18.79
C GLN A 282 7.08 -26.43 19.57
N ALA A 283 7.90 -27.37 19.07
CA ALA A 283 8.18 -28.64 19.76
C ALA A 283 8.80 -28.41 21.15
N PHE A 284 9.68 -27.41 21.29
CA PHE A 284 10.25 -27.03 22.58
C PHE A 284 9.19 -26.49 23.57
N ALA A 285 8.28 -25.62 23.12
CA ALA A 285 7.19 -25.10 23.94
C ALA A 285 6.22 -26.21 24.38
N GLU A 286 5.91 -27.15 23.47
CA GLU A 286 5.09 -28.33 23.76
C GLU A 286 5.74 -29.25 24.80
N MET A 287 7.05 -29.49 24.67
CA MET A 287 7.80 -30.28 25.65
C MET A 287 7.77 -29.67 27.06
N MET A 288 7.81 -28.33 27.17
CA MET A 288 7.66 -27.62 28.44
C MET A 288 6.20 -27.54 28.94
N GLN A 289 5.23 -28.01 28.14
CA GLN A 289 3.79 -27.82 28.38
C GLN A 289 3.38 -26.35 28.50
N SER A 290 4.17 -25.46 27.91
CA SER A 290 3.94 -24.02 27.90
C SER A 290 3.13 -23.64 26.67
N ARG A 291 2.09 -22.81 26.82
CA ARG A 291 1.39 -22.25 25.66
C ARG A 291 2.29 -21.21 25.01
N SER A 292 2.46 -21.24 23.69
CA SER A 292 3.11 -20.16 22.95
C SER A 292 2.07 -19.29 22.25
N ARG A 293 2.19 -17.97 22.35
CA ARG A 293 1.32 -17.01 21.64
C ARG A 293 2.14 -15.92 20.98
N ALA A 294 2.16 -15.93 19.66
CA ALA A 294 2.65 -14.82 18.86
C ALA A 294 1.72 -13.61 18.99
N THR A 295 2.29 -12.42 19.10
CA THR A 295 1.52 -11.18 19.06
C THR A 295 1.02 -10.87 17.64
N LEU A 296 -0.14 -10.22 17.53
CA LEU A 296 -0.59 -9.68 16.25
C LEU A 296 0.44 -8.65 15.75
N SER A 297 0.87 -8.77 14.50
CA SER A 297 1.76 -7.81 13.86
C SER A 297 1.16 -6.39 13.97
N TYR A 298 1.93 -5.43 14.48
CA TYR A 298 1.48 -4.04 14.74
C TYR A 298 0.31 -3.89 15.74
N ARG A 299 0.39 -4.57 16.88
CA ARG A 299 -0.35 -4.15 18.08
C ARG A 299 0.63 -3.58 19.12
N PRO A 300 1.07 -2.30 19.01
CA PRO A 300 2.03 -1.70 19.94
C PRO A 300 1.60 -1.82 21.40
N GLN A 301 0.28 -1.83 21.65
CA GLN A 301 -0.23 -2.00 23.01
C GLN A 301 0.13 -3.37 23.58
N ALA A 302 0.02 -4.44 22.79
CA ALA A 302 0.17 -5.81 23.26
C ALA A 302 1.61 -6.15 23.66
N ASN A 303 2.62 -5.62 22.96
CA ASN A 303 4.04 -5.87 23.29
C ASN A 303 4.73 -4.69 24.00
N GLY A 304 4.01 -3.60 24.28
CA GLY A 304 4.62 -2.36 24.76
C GLY A 304 5.36 -2.44 26.11
N GLN A 305 5.16 -3.49 26.93
CA GLN A 305 5.99 -3.69 28.12
C GLN A 305 7.41 -4.13 27.75
N GLN A 306 7.52 -5.08 26.83
CA GLN A 306 8.78 -5.59 26.31
C GLN A 306 9.52 -4.50 25.51
N GLU A 307 8.82 -3.79 24.62
CA GLU A 307 9.42 -2.69 23.83
C GLU A 307 10.01 -1.59 24.73
N ARG A 308 9.34 -1.24 25.84
CA ARG A 308 9.87 -0.29 26.82
C ARG A 308 11.13 -0.82 27.49
N SER A 309 11.15 -2.10 27.87
CA SER A 309 12.33 -2.74 28.46
C SER A 309 13.51 -2.77 27.50
N VAL A 310 13.27 -3.12 26.22
CA VAL A 310 14.29 -3.04 25.16
C VAL A 310 14.86 -1.62 25.07
N LYS A 311 13.99 -0.61 25.02
CA LYS A 311 14.41 0.79 24.95
C LYS A 311 15.26 1.20 26.16
N THR A 312 14.86 0.81 27.37
CA THR A 312 15.61 1.08 28.59
C THR A 312 16.98 0.41 28.57
N VAL A 313 17.05 -0.89 28.22
CA VAL A 313 18.32 -1.63 28.10
C VAL A 313 19.24 -0.93 27.11
N MET A 314 18.75 -0.63 25.90
CA MET A 314 19.59 -0.02 24.86
C MET A 314 20.00 1.41 25.16
N GLN A 315 19.16 2.19 25.85
CA GLN A 315 19.54 3.50 26.34
C GLN A 315 20.68 3.40 27.35
N SER A 316 20.60 2.47 28.30
CA SER A 316 21.66 2.25 29.28
C SER A 316 22.94 1.74 28.61
N VAL A 317 22.86 0.77 27.69
CA VAL A 317 24.03 0.28 26.94
C VAL A 317 24.73 1.42 26.20
N ARG A 318 23.98 2.30 25.54
CA ARG A 318 24.55 3.46 24.82
C ARG A 318 25.33 4.42 25.72
N VAL A 319 24.94 4.55 26.99
CA VAL A 319 25.62 5.43 27.95
C VAL A 319 26.99 4.88 28.34
N TYR A 320 27.13 3.55 28.42
CA TYR A 320 28.35 2.89 28.89
C TYR A 320 29.22 2.30 27.77
N ALA A 321 28.75 2.31 26.52
CA ALA A 321 29.55 1.88 25.37
C ALA A 321 30.71 2.85 25.18
N GLU A 322 31.94 2.36 25.35
CA GLU A 322 33.16 3.17 25.27
C GLU A 322 33.94 2.86 23.99
N ASP A 323 33.84 1.62 23.48
CA ASP A 323 34.52 1.22 22.26
C ASP A 323 34.01 2.05 21.05
N PRO A 324 34.90 2.73 20.28
CA PRO A 324 34.50 3.47 19.09
C PRO A 324 33.79 2.63 18.02
N LEU A 325 34.12 1.34 17.94
CA LEU A 325 33.48 0.34 17.08
C LEU A 325 32.27 -0.33 17.75
N GLN A 326 31.95 0.08 18.98
CA GLN A 326 30.84 -0.42 19.81
C GLN A 326 30.91 -1.93 20.04
N GLN A 327 32.10 -2.53 20.11
CA GLN A 327 32.26 -3.99 20.19
C GLN A 327 32.15 -4.56 21.62
N ASP A 328 31.97 -3.70 22.63
CA ASP A 328 31.86 -4.00 24.06
C ASP A 328 30.41 -4.09 24.56
N TRP A 329 29.44 -3.87 23.68
CA TRP A 329 28.02 -3.75 24.03
C TRP A 329 27.46 -4.95 24.79
N ASP A 330 27.95 -6.15 24.52
CA ASP A 330 27.38 -7.41 25.01
C ASP A 330 27.75 -7.69 26.46
N GLU A 331 28.99 -7.45 26.86
CA GLU A 331 29.39 -7.47 28.27
C GLU A 331 28.67 -6.39 29.08
N ILE A 332 28.50 -5.21 28.49
CA ILE A 332 27.81 -4.08 29.14
C ILE A 332 26.34 -4.43 29.34
N ALA A 333 25.67 -4.95 28.32
CA ALA A 333 24.27 -5.34 28.39
C ALA A 333 24.02 -6.38 29.49
N GLU A 334 24.86 -7.42 29.58
CA GLU A 334 24.76 -8.46 30.60
C GLU A 334 24.92 -7.89 32.02
N LYS A 335 25.88 -6.97 32.24
CA LYS A 335 26.10 -6.31 33.54
C LYS A 335 24.95 -5.37 33.91
N LEU A 336 24.40 -4.63 32.94
CA LEU A 336 23.34 -3.64 33.17
C LEU A 336 22.00 -4.25 33.55
N ILE A 337 21.72 -5.50 33.18
CA ILE A 337 20.48 -6.19 33.57
C ILE A 337 20.32 -6.21 35.09
N PHE A 338 21.42 -6.38 35.84
CA PHE A 338 21.37 -6.32 37.31
C PHE A 338 20.90 -4.96 37.80
N ALA A 339 21.46 -3.87 37.26
CA ALA A 339 21.07 -2.51 37.63
C ALA A 339 19.60 -2.21 37.27
N ILE A 340 19.13 -2.67 36.10
CA ILE A 340 17.74 -2.50 35.65
C ILE A 340 16.78 -3.25 36.58
N ASN A 341 17.09 -4.48 36.96
CA ASN A 341 16.25 -5.27 37.87
C ASN A 341 16.23 -4.72 39.30
N ASN A 342 17.26 -3.98 39.71
CA ASN A 342 17.32 -3.35 41.03
C ASN A 342 16.83 -1.89 41.03
N SER A 343 16.33 -1.40 39.88
CA SER A 343 15.72 -0.08 39.77
C SER A 343 14.22 -0.14 40.09
N GLN A 344 13.67 0.90 40.72
CA GLN A 344 12.26 0.93 41.08
C GLN A 344 11.36 0.97 39.84
N ASP A 345 10.41 0.04 39.73
CA ASP A 345 9.43 0.03 38.64
C ASP A 345 8.27 0.97 38.98
N GLY A 346 8.09 2.04 38.22
CA GLY A 346 7.03 3.03 38.46
C GLY A 346 5.60 2.48 38.35
N THR A 347 5.38 1.36 37.65
CA THR A 347 4.08 0.68 37.53
C THR A 347 3.80 -0.21 38.74
N ARG A 348 4.81 -0.92 39.26
CA ARG A 348 4.66 -1.87 40.38
C ARG A 348 4.97 -1.26 41.75
N LYS A 349 5.60 -0.09 41.76
CA LYS A 349 6.10 0.63 42.94
C LYS A 349 7.17 -0.12 43.74
N GLU A 350 7.75 -1.17 43.16
CA GLU A 350 8.74 -2.03 43.78
C GLU A 350 9.86 -2.38 42.79
N THR A 351 11.00 -2.88 43.26
CA THR A 351 12.06 -3.38 42.36
C THR A 351 11.71 -4.77 41.82
N PRO A 352 11.92 -5.04 40.51
CA PRO A 352 11.76 -6.39 39.96
C PRO A 352 12.59 -7.45 40.70
N PHE A 353 13.78 -7.09 41.18
CA PHE A 353 14.64 -7.98 41.97
C PHE A 353 13.95 -8.42 43.27
N TYR A 354 13.45 -7.47 44.07
CA TYR A 354 12.74 -7.75 45.32
C TYR A 354 11.49 -8.59 45.08
N LEU A 355 10.70 -8.28 44.05
CA LEU A 355 9.49 -9.05 43.74
C LEU A 355 9.79 -10.52 43.38
N VAL A 356 10.94 -10.82 42.77
CA VAL A 356 11.33 -12.20 42.45
C VAL A 356 11.94 -12.91 43.65
N HIS A 357 12.81 -12.23 44.39
CA HIS A 357 13.67 -12.88 45.40
C HIS A 357 13.10 -12.77 46.81
N GLY A 358 12.36 -11.71 47.14
CA GLY A 358 11.85 -11.43 48.49
C GLY A 358 12.84 -10.71 49.40
N TRP A 359 13.97 -10.25 48.84
CA TRP A 359 14.96 -9.45 49.54
C TRP A 359 15.63 -8.46 48.58
N ASP A 360 16.20 -7.39 49.15
CA ASP A 360 16.93 -6.39 48.38
C ASP A 360 18.34 -6.87 48.04
N ALA A 361 18.79 -6.58 46.81
CA ALA A 361 20.18 -6.77 46.45
C ALA A 361 21.08 -5.84 47.27
N GLN A 362 22.22 -6.36 47.73
CA GLN A 362 23.23 -5.53 48.40
C GLN A 362 24.19 -4.95 47.37
N SER A 363 24.36 -3.64 47.38
CA SER A 363 25.46 -3.01 46.63
C SER A 363 26.80 -3.37 47.26
N THR A 364 27.88 -3.33 46.47
CA THR A 364 29.24 -3.58 46.95
C THR A 364 29.58 -2.71 48.17
N LEU A 365 29.23 -1.42 48.12
CA LEU A 365 29.43 -0.49 49.25
C LEU A 365 28.62 -0.89 50.49
N LYS A 366 27.36 -1.34 50.31
CA LYS A 366 26.51 -1.78 51.42
C LYS A 366 27.05 -3.06 52.05
N ALA A 367 27.48 -4.03 51.26
CA ALA A 367 28.09 -5.28 51.74
C ALA A 367 29.42 -5.04 52.47
N MET A 368 30.24 -4.09 52.00
CA MET A 368 31.49 -3.71 52.67
C MET A 368 31.28 -2.91 53.96
N SER A 369 30.22 -2.09 54.01
CA SER A 369 29.92 -1.25 55.18
C SER A 369 29.08 -1.96 56.23
N SER A 370 28.37 -3.04 55.85
CA SER A 370 27.67 -3.88 56.80
C SER A 370 28.69 -4.65 57.63
N SER A 371 28.90 -4.22 58.88
CA SER A 371 29.64 -4.99 59.85
C SER A 371 29.03 -6.40 59.92
N LEU A 372 29.87 -7.44 59.76
CA LEU A 372 29.57 -8.82 60.13
C LEU A 372 29.31 -8.84 61.64
N LYS A 373 28.18 -8.30 62.09
CA LYS A 373 27.75 -8.39 63.48
C LYS A 373 27.57 -9.87 63.78
N ARG A 374 28.58 -10.50 64.38
CA ARG A 374 28.40 -11.74 65.14
C ARG A 374 27.33 -11.42 66.18
N GLY A 375 26.15 -12.01 65.99
CA GLY A 375 24.91 -11.53 66.57
C GLY A 375 24.96 -11.41 68.10
N SER A 376 24.70 -10.20 68.61
CA SER A 376 24.23 -9.95 69.98
C SER A 376 22.76 -9.49 69.97
N GLY A 377 22.01 -9.79 68.91
CA GLY A 377 20.57 -9.59 68.84
C GLY A 377 19.88 -10.94 69.01
N ARG A 378 18.84 -11.00 69.87
CA ARG A 378 17.98 -12.16 70.10
C ARG A 378 17.90 -13.04 68.85
N GLN A 379 18.25 -14.32 68.96
CA GLN A 379 17.88 -15.33 67.96
C GLN A 379 16.37 -15.24 67.78
N SER A 380 15.92 -14.44 66.82
CA SER A 380 14.64 -14.66 66.20
C SER A 380 14.67 -16.12 65.78
N ASP A 381 13.71 -16.91 66.28
CA ASP A 381 13.46 -18.24 65.75
C ASP A 381 13.48 -18.15 64.21
N ALA A 382 14.27 -18.99 63.55
CA ALA A 382 14.41 -18.96 62.09
C ALA A 382 13.04 -19.07 61.41
N LEU A 383 12.09 -19.76 62.06
CA LEU A 383 10.68 -19.81 61.67
C LEU A 383 9.99 -18.45 61.73
N ALA A 384 10.22 -17.66 62.78
CA ALA A 384 9.64 -16.33 62.93
C ALA A 384 10.18 -15.36 61.86
N TRP A 385 11.49 -15.40 61.60
CA TRP A 385 12.11 -14.60 60.53
C TRP A 385 11.57 -14.99 59.16
N ARG A 386 11.52 -16.29 58.84
CA ARG A 386 10.98 -16.79 57.57
C ARG A 386 9.52 -16.39 57.37
N ARG A 387 8.68 -16.50 58.42
CA ARG A 387 7.28 -16.08 58.37
C ARG A 387 7.15 -14.59 58.08
N GLU A 388 8.02 -13.78 58.67
CA GLU A 388 7.99 -12.34 58.45
C GLU A 388 8.42 -11.99 57.02
N VAL A 389 9.53 -12.52 56.53
CA VAL A 389 10.00 -12.27 55.16
C VAL A 389 8.97 -12.73 54.12
N ASN A 390 8.39 -13.91 54.31
CA ASN A 390 7.32 -14.41 53.42
C ASN A 390 6.10 -13.48 53.44
N ARG A 391 5.66 -13.01 54.61
CA ARG A 391 4.54 -12.06 54.70
C ARG A 391 4.85 -10.76 53.95
N GLN A 392 6.04 -10.20 54.13
CA GLN A 392 6.43 -8.96 53.44
C GLN A 392 6.47 -9.15 51.92
N GLN A 393 6.99 -10.29 51.45
CA GLN A 393 6.98 -10.62 50.02
C GLN A 393 5.57 -10.82 49.48
N GLU A 394 4.70 -11.53 50.21
CA GLU A 394 3.29 -11.74 49.82
C GLU A 394 2.53 -10.41 49.71
N ILE A 395 2.72 -9.50 50.67
CA ILE A 395 2.14 -8.16 50.63
C ILE A 395 2.64 -7.41 49.39
N ALA A 396 3.94 -7.41 49.13
CA ALA A 396 4.51 -6.73 47.96
C ALA A 396 4.00 -7.30 46.64
N LEU A 397 3.87 -8.62 46.52
CA LEU A 397 3.29 -9.27 45.35
C LEU A 397 1.81 -8.91 45.17
N SER A 398 1.03 -8.86 46.25
CA SER A 398 -0.38 -8.44 46.21
C SER A 398 -0.52 -7.00 45.73
N MET A 399 0.25 -6.09 46.31
CA MET A 399 0.28 -4.68 45.93
C MET A 399 0.72 -4.51 44.46
N ALA A 400 1.76 -5.21 44.03
CA ALA A 400 2.22 -5.18 42.64
C ALA A 400 1.15 -5.66 41.65
N LYS A 401 0.37 -6.69 42.02
CA LYS A 401 -0.75 -7.20 41.22
C LYS A 401 -1.83 -6.11 41.05
N GLU A 402 -2.23 -5.46 42.13
CA GLU A 402 -3.23 -4.38 42.12
C GLU A 402 -2.75 -3.16 41.34
N TYR A 403 -1.51 -2.71 41.57
CA TYR A 403 -0.93 -1.58 40.85
C TYR A 403 -0.77 -1.86 39.36
N GLN A 404 -0.37 -3.07 38.98
CA GLN A 404 -0.30 -3.46 37.59
C GLN A 404 -1.69 -3.46 36.91
N ALA A 405 -2.71 -3.97 37.59
CA ALA A 405 -4.07 -4.03 37.08
C ALA A 405 -4.66 -2.62 36.87
N THR A 406 -4.56 -1.77 37.89
CA THR A 406 -5.04 -0.38 37.86
C THR A 406 -4.35 0.45 36.77
N GLU A 407 -3.02 0.36 36.67
CA GLU A 407 -2.26 1.13 35.69
C GLU A 407 -2.49 0.64 34.24
N LYS A 408 -2.64 -0.68 34.02
CA LYS A 408 -3.01 -1.21 32.70
C LYS A 408 -4.42 -0.80 32.30
N ALA A 409 -5.38 -0.81 33.23
CA ALA A 409 -6.74 -0.34 32.98
C ALA A 409 -6.78 1.17 32.68
N ARG A 410 -6.05 1.99 33.45
CA ARG A 410 -5.91 3.44 33.21
C ARG A 410 -5.38 3.73 31.81
N ARG A 411 -4.27 3.07 31.41
CA ARG A 411 -3.69 3.24 30.07
C ARG A 411 -4.62 2.79 28.94
N ALA A 412 -5.38 1.72 29.14
CA ALA A 412 -6.38 1.27 28.17
C ALA A 412 -7.50 2.29 28.02
N LYS A 413 -8.00 2.84 29.13
CA LYS A 413 -9.02 3.89 29.15
C LYS A 413 -8.53 5.15 28.42
N GLU A 414 -7.36 5.67 28.78
CA GLU A 414 -6.78 6.87 28.13
C GLU A 414 -6.54 6.66 26.64
N HIS A 415 -6.09 5.47 26.24
CA HIS A 415 -5.94 5.12 24.82
C HIS A 415 -7.28 5.17 24.10
N ASN A 416 -8.33 4.58 24.69
CA ASN A 416 -9.67 4.53 24.10
C ASN A 416 -10.34 5.91 24.07
N GLU A 417 -10.10 6.76 25.07
CA GLU A 417 -10.57 8.15 25.11
C GLU A 417 -9.91 9.03 24.05
N ALA A 418 -8.67 8.71 23.65
CA ALA A 418 -7.93 9.41 22.59
C ALA A 418 -8.29 8.96 21.16
N LEU A 419 -9.22 8.00 21.00
CA LEU A 419 -9.65 7.52 19.68
C LEU A 419 -10.46 8.58 18.91
N GLY A 420 -10.43 8.49 17.58
CA GLY A 420 -11.26 9.33 16.71
C GLY A 420 -12.75 9.07 16.91
N ARG A 421 -13.62 10.00 16.48
CA ARG A 421 -15.10 9.87 16.62
C ARG A 421 -15.61 8.53 16.06
N GLN A 422 -15.19 8.18 14.84
CA GLN A 422 -15.57 6.93 14.17
C GLN A 422 -15.11 5.67 14.93
N GLU A 423 -13.92 5.71 15.54
CA GLU A 423 -13.41 4.59 16.36
C GLU A 423 -14.14 4.50 17.70
N LYS A 424 -14.58 5.62 18.27
CA LYS A 424 -15.39 5.65 19.51
C LYS A 424 -16.76 5.03 19.32
N GLU A 425 -17.39 5.22 18.16
CA GLU A 425 -18.67 4.62 17.80
C GLU A 425 -18.60 3.07 17.68
N SER A 426 -17.38 2.53 17.56
CA SER A 426 -17.13 1.07 17.54
C SER A 426 -16.78 0.47 18.89
N LEU A 427 -16.74 1.28 19.97
CA LEU A 427 -16.45 0.81 21.31
C LEU A 427 -17.63 0.00 21.88
N PRO A 428 -17.38 -1.14 22.56
CA PRO A 428 -18.40 -1.79 23.37
C PRO A 428 -18.91 -0.83 24.45
N SER A 429 -20.23 -0.74 24.66
CA SER A 429 -20.81 0.04 25.76
C SER A 429 -20.14 -0.36 27.09
N LEU A 430 -19.62 0.63 27.82
CA LEU A 430 -18.85 0.43 29.07
C LEU A 430 -19.73 -0.01 30.25
N SER A 431 -21.04 0.16 30.14
CA SER A 431 -22.04 -0.32 31.09
C SER A 431 -22.50 -1.71 30.66
N GLY A 432 -22.31 -2.72 31.50
CA GLY A 432 -22.94 -4.04 31.35
C GLY A 432 -24.48 -4.01 31.49
N GLU A 433 -25.09 -2.83 31.43
CA GLU A 433 -26.53 -2.64 31.28
C GLU A 433 -26.80 -2.50 29.79
N VAL A 434 -27.36 -3.55 29.19
CA VAL A 434 -27.91 -3.51 27.85
C VAL A 434 -29.16 -2.63 27.93
N ASP A 435 -29.03 -1.34 27.65
CA ASP A 435 -30.19 -0.52 27.33
C ASP A 435 -30.78 -1.08 26.02
N PRO A 436 -32.02 -1.61 26.01
CA PRO A 436 -32.62 -2.16 24.80
C PRO A 436 -32.80 -1.14 23.66
N ASN A 437 -32.56 0.16 23.92
CA ASN A 437 -32.55 1.23 22.93
C ASN A 437 -31.14 1.66 22.46
N GLU A 438 -30.05 1.13 23.02
CA GLU A 438 -28.70 1.43 22.52
C GLU A 438 -28.38 0.60 21.28
N THR A 439 -28.07 1.30 20.17
CA THR A 439 -27.58 0.65 18.95
C THR A 439 -26.32 -0.16 19.25
N PRO A 440 -26.22 -1.42 18.78
CA PRO A 440 -25.03 -2.23 18.97
C PRO A 440 -23.80 -1.52 18.39
N PRO A 441 -22.60 -1.72 18.99
CA PRO A 441 -21.39 -1.08 18.53
C PRO A 441 -21.18 -1.38 17.05
N ARG A 442 -21.07 -0.33 16.24
CA ARG A 442 -20.87 -0.49 14.79
C ARG A 442 -19.45 -0.99 14.56
N SER A 443 -19.33 -2.21 14.04
CA SER A 443 -18.06 -2.73 13.55
C SER A 443 -17.45 -1.74 12.54
N LEU A 444 -16.16 -1.42 12.70
CA LEU A 444 -15.48 -0.48 11.79
C LEU A 444 -15.44 -1.01 10.35
N PHE A 445 -15.44 -2.33 10.19
CA PHE A 445 -15.49 -2.99 8.89
C PHE A 445 -16.30 -4.28 8.99
N ALA A 446 -17.33 -4.43 8.15
CA ALA A 446 -18.14 -5.65 8.11
C ALA A 446 -17.46 -6.75 7.27
N PRO A 447 -17.78 -8.05 7.49
CA PRO A 447 -17.39 -9.13 6.59
C PRO A 447 -17.80 -8.81 5.15
N GLY A 448 -16.92 -9.11 4.19
CA GLY A 448 -17.08 -8.78 2.77
C GLY A 448 -16.62 -7.37 2.39
N SER A 449 -16.40 -6.46 3.34
CA SER A 449 -15.92 -5.10 3.04
C SER A 449 -14.54 -5.13 2.40
N ARG A 450 -14.32 -4.26 1.40
CA ARG A 450 -13.01 -4.11 0.74
C ARG A 450 -12.11 -3.14 1.53
N VAL A 451 -10.89 -3.58 1.81
CA VAL A 451 -9.90 -2.83 2.61
C VAL A 451 -8.50 -2.83 1.99
N TRP A 452 -7.76 -1.76 2.21
CA TRP A 452 -6.33 -1.67 1.96
C TRP A 452 -5.56 -2.08 3.22
N LEU A 453 -4.46 -2.81 3.05
CA LEU A 453 -3.54 -3.23 4.09
C LEU A 453 -2.24 -2.42 4.03
N TYR A 454 -1.85 -1.81 5.15
CA TYR A 454 -0.59 -1.09 5.28
C TYR A 454 0.58 -2.04 5.58
N MET A 455 1.68 -1.94 4.84
CA MET A 455 2.95 -2.64 5.02
C MET A 455 4.10 -1.65 5.19
N GLU A 456 4.86 -1.71 6.29
CA GLU A 456 5.94 -0.75 6.57
C GLU A 456 7.32 -1.20 6.04
N ARG A 457 7.53 -2.50 5.88
CA ARG A 457 8.78 -3.08 5.36
C ARG A 457 8.76 -3.06 3.83
N VAL A 458 9.92 -2.73 3.26
CA VAL A 458 10.17 -2.67 1.81
C VAL A 458 11.42 -3.49 1.58
N LYS A 459 11.52 -4.18 0.43
CA LYS A 459 12.66 -5.07 0.15
C LYS A 459 14.01 -4.35 0.31
N PRO A 460 15.06 -5.05 0.80
CA PRO A 460 16.41 -4.53 0.88
C PRO A 460 16.85 -3.97 -0.48
N GLY A 461 17.44 -2.77 -0.48
CA GLY A 461 17.82 -2.04 -1.70
C GLY A 461 16.80 -1.00 -2.17
N LEU A 462 15.54 -1.05 -1.70
CA LEU A 462 14.52 -0.04 -2.00
C LEU A 462 14.36 0.98 -0.87
N THR A 463 13.99 2.22 -1.21
CA THR A 463 13.79 3.27 -0.20
C THR A 463 12.32 3.42 0.19
N LYS A 464 12.06 3.54 1.49
CA LYS A 464 10.70 3.78 2.03
C LYS A 464 10.04 5.08 1.55
N LYS A 465 10.83 6.02 1.00
CA LYS A 465 10.33 7.31 0.51
C LYS A 465 9.60 7.18 -0.83
N LEU A 466 9.99 6.21 -1.65
CA LEU A 466 9.42 5.99 -2.99
C LEU A 466 8.45 4.82 -3.04
N ALA A 467 8.43 3.97 -2.02
CA ALA A 467 7.58 2.79 -1.97
C ALA A 467 6.13 3.13 -1.61
N HIS A 468 5.20 2.56 -2.37
CA HIS A 468 3.80 2.46 -1.98
C HIS A 468 3.69 1.47 -0.81
N ARG A 469 2.95 1.86 0.24
CA ARG A 469 2.86 1.07 1.48
C ARG A 469 1.48 0.52 1.76
N TRP A 470 0.49 0.89 0.97
CA TRP A 470 -0.86 0.36 1.05
C TRP A 470 -1.09 -0.61 -0.10
N HIS A 471 -1.47 -1.83 0.25
CA HIS A 471 -1.65 -2.96 -0.67
C HIS A 471 -3.09 -3.46 -0.60
N GLY A 472 -3.57 -4.09 -1.67
CA GLY A 472 -4.95 -4.53 -1.80
C GLY A 472 -5.57 -4.06 -3.11
N PRO A 473 -6.91 -4.05 -3.23
CA PRO A 473 -7.89 -4.27 -2.16
C PRO A 473 -8.03 -5.74 -1.73
N PHE A 474 -8.22 -5.98 -0.43
CA PHE A 474 -8.53 -7.28 0.17
C PHE A 474 -9.96 -7.29 0.71
N ARG A 475 -10.55 -8.47 0.89
CA ARG A 475 -11.86 -8.64 1.54
C ARG A 475 -11.69 -9.15 2.96
N ILE A 476 -12.54 -8.67 3.87
CA ILE A 476 -12.59 -9.17 5.25
C ILE A 476 -13.44 -10.44 5.30
N LYS A 477 -12.91 -11.49 5.93
CA LYS A 477 -13.59 -12.77 6.14
C LYS A 477 -14.24 -12.87 7.52
N GLU A 478 -13.51 -12.50 8.58
CA GLU A 478 -13.98 -12.54 9.98
C GLU A 478 -13.61 -11.28 10.76
N GLU A 479 -14.41 -10.90 11.76
CA GLU A 479 -14.31 -9.60 12.47
C GLU A 479 -13.46 -9.61 13.75
N PHE A 480 -13.38 -10.74 14.48
CA PHE A 480 -12.80 -10.76 15.84
C PHE A 480 -11.29 -10.48 15.85
N ALA A 481 -10.62 -10.87 14.77
CA ALA A 481 -9.36 -10.33 14.33
C ALA A 481 -9.43 -10.35 12.81
N TYR A 482 -9.40 -9.17 12.16
CA TYR A 482 -9.68 -9.03 10.73
C TYR A 482 -8.83 -9.98 9.88
N GLU A 483 -9.44 -11.10 9.48
CA GLU A 483 -8.84 -12.08 8.59
C GLU A 483 -9.09 -11.63 7.15
N LEU A 484 -8.02 -11.43 6.39
CA LEU A 484 -8.10 -11.03 5.00
C LEU A 484 -8.15 -12.26 4.09
N GLU A 485 -9.06 -12.23 3.11
CA GLU A 485 -9.06 -13.18 2.00
C GLU A 485 -7.87 -12.89 1.09
N LEU A 486 -6.90 -13.82 1.06
CA LEU A 486 -5.73 -13.74 0.19
C LEU A 486 -6.06 -14.39 -1.15
N PRO A 487 -5.98 -13.67 -2.29
CA PRO A 487 -6.22 -14.28 -3.59
C PRO A 487 -5.15 -15.34 -3.89
N ASN A 488 -5.55 -16.57 -4.25
CA ASN A 488 -4.66 -17.72 -4.49
C ASN A 488 -3.54 -17.49 -5.54
N ARG A 489 -3.62 -16.42 -6.35
CA ARG A 489 -2.65 -16.05 -7.41
C ARG A 489 -1.76 -14.84 -7.09
N SER A 490 -1.91 -14.23 -5.92
CA SER A 490 -1.38 -12.88 -5.64
C SER A 490 0.06 -12.81 -5.09
N GLY A 491 0.71 -13.96 -4.84
CA GLY A 491 2.07 -13.98 -4.27
C GLY A 491 2.17 -13.50 -2.81
N TYR A 492 1.06 -13.18 -2.15
CA TYR A 492 1.06 -12.78 -0.74
C TYR A 492 1.36 -13.95 0.19
N ARG A 493 2.56 -13.98 0.77
CA ARG A 493 2.98 -14.90 1.84
C ARG A 493 3.01 -14.14 3.17
N PHE A 494 1.85 -13.74 3.68
CA PHE A 494 1.76 -13.18 5.02
C PHE A 494 0.56 -13.73 5.78
N TYR A 495 0.66 -13.76 7.11
CA TYR A 495 -0.44 -14.22 7.95
C TYR A 495 -1.70 -13.33 7.80
N PRO A 496 -2.87 -13.89 7.42
CA PRO A 496 -4.03 -13.12 6.97
C PRO A 496 -4.73 -12.32 8.08
N VAL A 497 -4.47 -12.63 9.35
CA VAL A 497 -5.06 -11.90 10.49
C VAL A 497 -4.23 -10.68 10.82
N VAL A 498 -4.85 -9.50 10.67
CA VAL A 498 -4.21 -8.19 10.82
C VAL A 498 -4.96 -7.31 11.83
N HIS A 499 -4.21 -6.41 12.48
CA HIS A 499 -4.79 -5.44 13.38
C HIS A 499 -5.47 -4.30 12.60
N VAL A 500 -6.58 -3.78 13.13
CA VAL A 500 -7.39 -2.71 12.50
C VAL A 500 -6.60 -1.43 12.18
N SER A 501 -5.54 -1.14 12.94
CA SER A 501 -4.64 -0.01 12.69
C SER A 501 -3.87 -0.12 11.36
N ARG A 502 -3.85 -1.28 10.71
CA ARG A 502 -3.24 -1.46 9.39
C ARG A 502 -4.26 -1.40 8.25
N LEU A 503 -5.54 -1.23 8.56
CA LEU A 503 -6.62 -1.26 7.57
C LEU A 503 -7.08 0.13 7.20
N LYS A 504 -7.60 0.26 5.98
CA LYS A 504 -8.28 1.45 5.49
C LYS A 504 -9.38 1.02 4.53
N ALA A 505 -10.57 1.61 4.65
CA ALA A 505 -11.68 1.32 3.76
C ALA A 505 -11.34 1.69 2.32
N VAL A 506 -11.73 0.84 1.37
CA VAL A 506 -11.80 1.22 -0.04
C VAL A 506 -13.02 2.11 -0.20
N SER A 507 -12.86 3.24 -0.90
CA SER A 507 -14.00 4.11 -1.22
C SER A 507 -14.87 3.42 -2.26
N GLU A 508 -16.07 3.03 -1.86
CA GLU A 508 -17.09 2.48 -2.75
C GLU A 508 -18.05 3.59 -3.14
N PHE A 509 -18.28 3.74 -4.43
CA PHE A 509 -19.24 4.69 -4.98
C PHE A 509 -20.29 3.89 -5.73
N GLY A 510 -21.56 4.23 -5.51
CA GLY A 510 -22.64 3.66 -6.30
C GLY A 510 -22.48 3.98 -7.78
N ASP A 511 -23.19 3.20 -8.60
CA ASP A 511 -23.31 3.48 -10.01
C ASP A 511 -24.10 4.77 -10.22
N ARG A 512 -23.71 5.51 -11.27
CA ARG A 512 -24.45 6.68 -11.68
C ARG A 512 -25.82 6.23 -12.19
N PRO A 513 -26.90 6.99 -11.95
CA PRO A 513 -28.16 6.74 -12.65
C PRO A 513 -27.92 6.70 -14.17
N LYS A 514 -28.48 5.71 -14.86
CA LYS A 514 -28.32 5.56 -16.31
C LYS A 514 -28.77 6.83 -17.03
N VAL A 515 -27.96 7.27 -17.99
CA VAL A 515 -28.30 8.39 -18.87
C VAL A 515 -29.44 7.94 -19.78
N ARG A 516 -30.40 8.83 -20.06
CA ARG A 516 -31.46 8.52 -21.03
C ARG A 516 -30.91 8.73 -22.43
N LEU A 517 -30.93 7.67 -23.23
CA LEU A 517 -30.49 7.68 -24.62
C LEU A 517 -31.59 8.19 -25.55
N ALA A 518 -31.18 8.66 -26.73
CA ALA A 518 -32.08 9.02 -27.81
C ALA A 518 -32.96 7.81 -28.20
N PRO A 519 -34.19 8.01 -28.72
CA PRO A 519 -35.14 6.92 -28.96
C PRO A 519 -34.66 5.86 -29.96
N GLU A 520 -33.63 6.19 -30.74
CA GLU A 520 -33.03 5.37 -31.81
C GLU A 520 -31.71 4.69 -31.38
N VAL A 521 -31.29 4.85 -30.11
CA VAL A 521 -30.02 4.32 -29.57
C VAL A 521 -30.28 3.47 -28.33
N ASP A 522 -29.79 2.24 -28.31
CA ASP A 522 -29.78 1.37 -27.13
C ASP A 522 -28.38 1.28 -26.49
N GLU A 523 -28.27 0.67 -25.31
CA GLU A 523 -26.98 0.63 -24.58
C GLU A 523 -25.94 -0.29 -25.24
N GLU A 524 -26.36 -1.28 -26.03
CA GLU A 524 -25.45 -2.17 -26.77
C GLU A 524 -25.02 -1.55 -28.12
N SER A 525 -25.79 -0.59 -28.65
CA SER A 525 -25.51 0.13 -29.89
C SER A 525 -24.84 1.51 -29.69
N ARG A 526 -24.31 1.79 -28.50
CA ARG A 526 -23.61 3.05 -28.26
C ARG A 526 -22.29 3.03 -29.01
N VAL A 527 -21.88 4.18 -29.54
CA VAL A 527 -20.55 4.35 -30.11
C VAL A 527 -19.55 4.16 -28.99
N ASP A 528 -18.98 2.96 -28.91
CA ASP A 528 -17.72 2.77 -28.23
C ASP A 528 -16.67 3.45 -29.11
N ILE A 529 -15.95 4.40 -28.52
CA ILE A 529 -14.89 5.14 -29.21
C ILE A 529 -13.79 4.16 -29.68
N ASP A 530 -13.74 2.98 -29.06
CA ASP A 530 -12.84 1.88 -29.37
C ASP A 530 -13.43 0.78 -30.31
N GLU A 531 -14.75 0.66 -30.57
CA GLU A 531 -15.35 -0.58 -31.15
C GLU A 531 -16.08 -0.47 -32.53
N GLU A 532 -16.65 0.66 -32.98
CA GLU A 532 -17.58 0.58 -34.14
C GLU A 532 -17.02 1.09 -35.49
N LEU A 533 -16.64 0.17 -36.38
CA LEU A 533 -16.65 0.41 -37.84
C LEU A 533 -17.02 -0.85 -38.63
N LEU A 534 -18.33 -1.08 -38.81
CA LEU A 534 -18.84 -1.63 -40.05
C LEU A 534 -20.11 -0.88 -40.46
N PRO A 535 -20.18 -0.33 -41.69
CA PRO A 535 -21.45 -0.25 -42.38
C PRO A 535 -21.88 -1.70 -42.67
N GLU A 536 -22.91 -2.19 -41.98
CA GLU A 536 -23.59 -3.40 -42.42
C GLU A 536 -24.06 -3.19 -43.88
N ASP A 537 -23.62 -4.08 -44.77
CA ASP A 537 -23.93 -4.14 -46.21
C ASP A 537 -23.25 -3.13 -47.18
N SER A 538 -21.92 -3.11 -47.24
CA SER A 538 -21.22 -2.67 -48.48
C SER A 538 -20.15 -3.68 -48.93
N TRP A 539 -20.37 -4.29 -50.09
CA TRP A 539 -19.42 -5.17 -50.80
C TRP A 539 -18.45 -4.38 -51.71
N GLU A 540 -18.05 -3.17 -51.31
CA GLU A 540 -17.05 -2.37 -52.02
C GLU A 540 -15.97 -1.83 -51.04
N PRO A 541 -14.67 -2.08 -51.31
CA PRO A 541 -13.60 -1.73 -50.39
C PRO A 541 -13.17 -0.28 -50.58
N ASP A 542 -13.80 0.63 -49.85
CA ASP A 542 -13.24 1.97 -49.60
C ASP A 542 -12.82 2.06 -48.12
N HIS A 543 -11.83 1.26 -47.71
CA HIS A 543 -11.09 1.54 -46.48
C HIS A 543 -10.25 2.81 -46.73
N PRO A 544 -10.45 3.93 -46.01
CA PRO A 544 -9.36 4.86 -45.83
C PRO A 544 -8.20 4.09 -45.19
N SER A 545 -7.09 4.04 -45.90
CA SER A 545 -5.87 3.31 -45.53
C SER A 545 -5.36 3.74 -44.15
N GLY A 546 -5.39 2.86 -43.13
CA GLY A 546 -4.59 3.04 -41.91
C GLY A 546 -5.21 2.70 -40.55
N GLU A 547 -6.48 2.29 -40.45
CA GLU A 547 -7.16 2.08 -39.15
C GLU A 547 -7.38 0.58 -38.84
N TYR A 548 -6.90 0.09 -37.68
CA TYR A 548 -7.01 -1.31 -37.22
C TYR A 548 -7.42 -1.38 -35.73
N GLU A 549 -8.25 -2.36 -35.35
CA GLU A 549 -8.82 -2.50 -34.00
C GLU A 549 -7.94 -3.32 -33.05
N VAL A 550 -7.78 -2.83 -31.81
CA VAL A 550 -6.95 -3.45 -30.76
C VAL A 550 -7.80 -4.38 -29.88
N GLU A 551 -7.53 -5.69 -29.92
CA GLU A 551 -8.19 -6.67 -29.05
C GLU A 551 -7.66 -6.58 -27.61
N THR A 552 -6.34 -6.57 -27.44
CA THR A 552 -5.70 -6.48 -26.12
C THR A 552 -4.23 -6.10 -26.23
N ILE A 553 -3.70 -5.44 -25.19
CA ILE A 553 -2.27 -5.16 -25.05
C ILE A 553 -1.64 -6.26 -24.20
N LEU A 554 -0.66 -6.94 -24.78
CA LEU A 554 -0.04 -8.13 -24.18
C LEU A 554 1.24 -7.81 -23.40
N ASP A 555 2.03 -6.85 -23.87
CA ASP A 555 3.36 -6.56 -23.32
C ASP A 555 3.79 -5.11 -23.61
N ASP A 556 4.83 -4.63 -22.93
CA ASP A 556 5.47 -3.34 -23.24
C ASP A 556 6.99 -3.40 -23.10
N ARG A 557 7.68 -2.61 -23.93
CA ARG A 557 9.13 -2.49 -23.88
C ARG A 557 9.57 -1.05 -24.07
N THR A 558 10.69 -0.72 -23.44
CA THR A 558 11.42 0.53 -23.70
C THR A 558 12.78 0.15 -24.29
N PRO A 559 12.95 0.21 -25.62
CA PRO A 559 14.23 -0.07 -26.23
C PRO A 559 15.31 0.90 -25.72
N LEU A 560 16.55 0.43 -25.61
CA LEU A 560 17.70 1.25 -25.21
C LEU A 560 17.87 2.43 -26.18
N SER A 561 17.92 3.65 -25.65
CA SER A 561 18.09 4.86 -26.45
C SER A 561 19.45 4.82 -27.17
N THR A 562 19.41 4.85 -28.50
CA THR A 562 20.60 5.09 -29.33
C THR A 562 20.79 6.60 -29.49
N ARG A 563 22.02 7.03 -29.80
CA ARG A 563 22.45 8.45 -29.84
C ARG A 563 21.64 9.35 -30.81
N ALA A 564 20.77 8.77 -31.64
CA ALA A 564 19.92 9.45 -32.61
C ALA A 564 18.40 9.32 -32.35
N ASN A 565 17.93 8.42 -31.47
CA ASN A 565 16.51 8.24 -31.21
C ASN A 565 16.17 8.21 -29.70
N ARG A 566 15.16 9.01 -29.33
CA ARG A 566 14.59 9.02 -27.98
C ARG A 566 13.97 7.64 -27.74
N ALA A 567 14.21 7.04 -26.57
CA ALA A 567 13.55 5.78 -26.22
C ALA A 567 12.03 6.00 -26.16
N VAL A 568 11.31 5.51 -27.16
CA VAL A 568 9.85 5.51 -27.20
C VAL A 568 9.38 4.18 -26.64
N ARG A 569 8.39 4.22 -25.74
CA ARG A 569 7.78 3.00 -25.19
C ARG A 569 6.89 2.38 -26.27
N GLU A 570 7.12 1.11 -26.56
CA GLU A 570 6.37 0.31 -27.52
C GLU A 570 5.52 -0.71 -26.77
N PHE A 571 4.34 -1.00 -27.31
CA PHE A 571 3.37 -1.93 -26.77
C PHE A 571 3.13 -3.07 -27.75
N LYS A 572 3.04 -4.30 -27.23
CA LYS A 572 2.71 -5.47 -28.02
C LYS A 572 1.20 -5.59 -28.11
N VAL A 573 0.65 -5.33 -29.29
CA VAL A 573 -0.78 -5.23 -29.56
C VAL A 573 -1.26 -6.50 -30.23
N LYS A 574 -2.31 -7.11 -29.69
CA LYS A 574 -3.09 -8.14 -30.39
C LYS A 574 -4.23 -7.44 -31.12
N TRP A 575 -4.32 -7.63 -32.43
CA TRP A 575 -5.34 -7.00 -33.28
C TRP A 575 -6.55 -7.93 -33.44
N VAL A 576 -7.75 -7.36 -33.51
CA VAL A 576 -8.96 -8.14 -33.76
C VAL A 576 -8.89 -8.77 -35.15
N GLY A 577 -9.08 -10.09 -35.23
CA GLY A 577 -9.05 -10.84 -36.50
C GLY A 577 -7.67 -11.25 -37.02
N TYR A 578 -6.58 -10.92 -36.32
CA TYR A 578 -5.20 -11.30 -36.70
C TYR A 578 -4.56 -12.22 -35.66
N GLU A 579 -3.88 -13.28 -36.12
CA GLU A 579 -3.21 -14.24 -35.20
C GLU A 579 -1.89 -13.70 -34.63
N GLU A 580 -1.18 -12.84 -35.37
CA GLU A 580 0.13 -12.35 -34.98
C GLU A 580 0.08 -10.94 -34.35
N PRO A 581 0.55 -10.77 -33.09
CA PRO A 581 0.63 -9.45 -32.45
C PRO A 581 1.85 -8.64 -32.92
N THR A 582 1.69 -7.32 -33.09
CA THR A 582 2.77 -6.40 -33.51
C THR A 582 3.22 -5.47 -32.38
N TRP A 583 4.35 -4.79 -32.55
CA TRP A 583 4.89 -3.81 -31.60
C TRP A 583 4.62 -2.39 -32.10
N GLU A 584 3.79 -1.63 -31.38
CA GLU A 584 3.38 -0.29 -31.77
C GLU A 584 3.83 0.78 -30.76
N PRO A 585 4.31 1.95 -31.23
CA PRO A 585 4.56 3.10 -30.38
C PRO A 585 3.29 3.61 -29.68
N ALA A 586 3.42 4.12 -28.47
CA ALA A 586 2.31 4.72 -27.71
C ALA A 586 1.53 5.82 -28.48
N ALA A 587 2.17 6.51 -29.42
CA ALA A 587 1.58 7.58 -30.21
C ALA A 587 0.60 7.08 -31.30
N ASN A 588 0.72 5.81 -31.69
CA ASN A 588 -0.08 5.19 -32.75
C ASN A 588 -1.35 4.52 -32.21
N LEU A 589 -1.51 4.46 -30.88
CA LEU A 589 -2.63 3.79 -30.23
C LEU A 589 -3.72 4.80 -29.89
N SER A 590 -4.88 4.67 -30.53
CA SER A 590 -6.10 5.41 -30.16
C SER A 590 -6.94 4.70 -29.08
N CYS A 591 -6.51 3.53 -28.59
CA CYS A 591 -7.21 2.72 -27.59
C CYS A 591 -6.84 3.11 -26.14
N GLY A 592 -7.22 4.33 -25.75
CA GLY A 592 -6.84 4.91 -24.46
C GLY A 592 -7.27 4.06 -23.25
N GLY A 593 -8.44 3.42 -23.33
CA GLY A 593 -8.99 2.55 -22.29
C GLY A 593 -8.14 1.30 -22.06
N HIS A 594 -7.91 0.52 -23.12
CA HIS A 594 -7.10 -0.70 -23.06
C HIS A 594 -5.66 -0.44 -22.60
N LEU A 595 -5.04 0.64 -23.09
CA LEU A 595 -3.70 1.04 -22.68
C LEU A 595 -3.64 1.43 -21.20
N TYR A 596 -4.64 2.16 -20.73
CA TYR A 596 -4.74 2.54 -19.33
C TYR A 596 -4.88 1.32 -18.42
N ASP A 597 -5.76 0.38 -18.76
CA ASP A 597 -6.01 -0.81 -17.95
C ASP A 597 -4.80 -1.75 -17.89
N TYR A 598 -4.12 -1.97 -19.03
CA TYR A 598 -2.85 -2.71 -19.08
C TYR A 598 -1.80 -2.07 -18.16
N LEU A 599 -1.52 -0.78 -18.34
CA LEU A 599 -0.52 -0.05 -17.56
C LEU A 599 -0.85 -0.01 -16.07
N ARG A 600 -2.13 0.07 -15.73
CA ARG A 600 -2.62 0.07 -14.36
C ARG A 600 -2.37 -1.29 -13.69
N GLN A 601 -2.69 -2.38 -14.38
CA GLN A 601 -2.46 -3.73 -13.87
C GLN A 601 -0.96 -4.00 -13.70
N GLU A 602 -0.16 -3.62 -14.69
CA GLU A 602 1.28 -3.81 -14.67
C GLU A 602 1.97 -3.03 -13.52
N ARG A 603 1.55 -1.77 -13.28
CA ARG A 603 2.02 -0.98 -12.12
C ARG A 603 1.63 -1.63 -10.80
N SER A 604 0.44 -2.21 -10.71
CA SER A 604 -0.02 -2.94 -9.52
C SER A 604 0.90 -4.13 -9.22
N ASP A 605 1.18 -4.93 -10.25
CA ASP A 605 2.02 -6.13 -10.15
C ASP A 605 3.50 -5.81 -9.84
N ARG A 606 4.04 -4.74 -10.44
CA ARG A 606 5.39 -4.25 -10.10
C ARG A 606 5.49 -3.75 -8.65
N ARG A 607 4.44 -3.09 -8.13
CA ARG A 607 4.40 -2.65 -6.70
C ARG A 607 4.37 -3.82 -5.74
N LEU A 608 3.67 -4.89 -6.08
CA LEU A 608 3.65 -6.14 -5.32
C LEU A 608 5.07 -6.70 -5.16
N GLN A 609 5.85 -6.71 -6.25
CA GLN A 609 7.23 -7.19 -6.21
C GLN A 609 8.17 -6.33 -5.34
N MET A 610 7.80 -5.08 -5.03
CA MET A 610 8.61 -4.18 -4.20
C MET A 610 8.33 -4.32 -2.69
N ALA A 611 7.18 -4.88 -2.31
CA ALA A 611 6.81 -5.10 -0.92
C ALA A 611 7.55 -6.29 -0.32
N GLN A 612 7.90 -6.20 0.96
CA GLN A 612 8.45 -7.32 1.70
C GLN A 612 7.40 -7.81 2.71
N PRO A 613 6.86 -9.03 2.58
CA PRO A 613 5.99 -9.62 3.58
C PRO A 613 6.69 -9.63 4.94
N ALA A 614 5.93 -9.46 6.02
CA ALA A 614 6.50 -9.51 7.37
C ALA A 614 7.11 -10.88 7.71
N ASP A 615 6.75 -11.91 6.94
CA ASP A 615 7.08 -13.32 7.18
C ASP A 615 8.21 -13.82 6.24
N GLU A 616 8.78 -12.97 5.37
CA GLU A 616 9.94 -13.31 4.53
C GLU A 616 11.17 -12.49 4.96
N GLU A 617 12.07 -13.16 5.70
CA GLU A 617 13.51 -12.86 5.73
C GLU A 617 14.28 -13.94 4.96
#